data_AF-A0A8H4EH30-F1
#
_entry.id   AF-A0A8H4EH30-F1
#
_cell.length_a   1.000
_cell.length_b   1.000
_cell.length_c   1.000
_cell.angle_alpha   90.00
_cell.angle_beta   90.00
_cell.angle_gamma   90.00
#
_symmetry.space_group_name_H-M   'P 1'
#
loop_
_entity.id
_entity.type
_entity.pdbx_description
1 polymer ?
#
loop_
_entity_poly.entity_id
_entity_poly.type
_entity_poly.pdbx_seq_one_letter_code
_entity_poly.pdbx_strand_id
1 'polypeptide(L)'
;MTQKQRTTPLYDQLEHVEFVRSRMCSVNEAQQEFITYMNEIKDPSVVNWVDYLNRFNIFLSKHVGFSNTFIESNLRKIVVHPKEIPPPEQDEKISFLLRTKRIPEIEEEEERIKHNVSIEEDLYQDEKDAIVDMNDETKWDKLLNEWMLRYSEHAKVASTASEVAESVVGEINTKFRVEDDSNLTSEETGSQGDLTLEKVLSFMSSGTQ
;
A
#
# COMPACT_ATOMS: atom_id res chain seq x y z
N MET A 1 17.63 39.29 15.55
CA MET A 1 16.61 38.35 16.03
C MET A 1 17.10 36.94 15.75
N THR A 2 17.76 36.31 16.71
CA THR A 2 18.35 34.98 16.56
C THR A 2 17.26 33.94 16.85
N GLN A 3 16.82 33.22 15.82
CA GLN A 3 15.90 32.10 15.97
C GLN A 3 16.57 31.03 16.84
N LYS A 4 15.99 30.81 18.02
CA LYS A 4 16.38 29.75 18.94
C LYS A 4 15.99 28.42 18.28
N GLN A 5 16.97 27.66 17.80
CA GLN A 5 16.76 26.28 17.36
C GLN A 5 16.08 25.52 18.51
N ARG A 6 14.84 25.06 18.29
CA ARG A 6 14.19 24.10 19.17
C ARG A 6 14.99 22.80 19.08
N THR A 7 15.87 22.58 20.05
CA THR A 7 16.48 21.28 20.29
C THR A 7 15.39 20.35 20.79
N THR A 8 14.88 19.46 19.93
CA THR A 8 14.08 18.31 20.37
C THR A 8 14.93 17.54 21.38
N PRO A 9 14.42 17.21 22.58
CA PRO A 9 15.22 16.51 23.57
C PRO A 9 15.68 15.15 23.03
N LEU A 10 16.98 14.83 23.19
CA LEU A 10 17.61 13.58 22.75
C LEU A 10 16.88 12.31 23.24
N TYR A 11 16.18 12.42 24.36
CA TYR A 11 15.39 11.33 24.95
C TYR A 11 14.19 10.93 24.08
N ASP A 12 13.49 11.91 23.51
CA ASP A 12 12.37 11.73 22.59
C ASP A 12 12.83 11.02 21.30
N GLN A 13 14.03 11.36 20.83
CA GLN A 13 14.63 10.73 19.64
C GLN A 13 14.99 9.26 19.86
N LEU A 14 15.49 8.90 21.06
CA LEU A 14 15.82 7.51 21.38
C LEU A 14 14.56 6.66 21.48
N GLU A 15 13.51 7.15 22.14
CA GLU A 15 12.21 6.47 22.21
C GLU A 15 11.61 6.25 20.80
N HIS A 16 11.71 7.24 19.92
CA HIS A 16 11.30 7.10 18.53
C HIS A 16 12.11 6.05 17.76
N VAL A 17 13.43 6.00 17.93
CA VAL A 17 14.28 4.96 17.31
C VAL A 17 13.90 3.57 17.83
N GLU A 18 13.65 3.43 19.13
CA GLU A 18 13.23 2.16 19.73
C GLU A 18 11.86 1.72 19.23
N PHE A 19 10.92 2.66 19.08
CA PHE A 19 9.61 2.39 18.50
C PHE A 19 9.70 1.92 17.05
N VAL A 20 10.49 2.60 16.22
CA VAL A 20 10.75 2.21 14.82
C VAL A 20 11.45 0.85 14.76
N ARG A 21 12.41 0.60 15.66
CA ARG A 21 13.09 -0.70 15.78
C ARG A 21 12.10 -1.82 16.11
N SER A 22 11.21 -1.61 17.08
CA SER A 22 10.19 -2.60 17.43
C SER A 22 9.29 -2.94 16.22
N ARG A 23 8.85 -1.92 15.48
CA ARG A 23 8.06 -2.12 14.25
C ARG A 23 8.86 -2.86 13.16
N MET A 24 10.13 -2.53 12.99
CA MET A 24 11.02 -3.23 12.06
C MET A 24 11.18 -4.71 12.42
N CYS A 25 11.33 -5.03 13.71
CA CYS A 25 11.38 -6.42 14.18
C CYS A 25 10.08 -7.17 13.86
N SER A 26 8.92 -6.56 14.13
CA SER A 26 7.63 -7.18 13.83
C SER A 26 7.40 -7.45 12.33
N VAL A 27 7.92 -6.58 11.45
CA VAL A 27 7.90 -6.79 10.00
C VAL A 27 8.81 -7.95 9.62
N ASN A 28 10.04 -7.98 10.15
CA ASN A 28 10.99 -9.06 9.89
C ASN A 28 10.47 -10.42 10.36
N GLU A 29 9.80 -10.48 11.52
CA GLU A 29 9.14 -11.71 12.00
C GLU A 29 8.07 -12.20 11.03
N ALA A 30 7.19 -11.30 10.54
CA ALA A 30 6.17 -11.66 9.56
C ALA A 30 6.77 -12.10 8.22
N GLN A 31 7.86 -11.45 7.79
CA GLN A 31 8.57 -11.83 6.57
C GLN A 31 9.20 -13.22 6.71
N GLN A 32 9.86 -13.51 7.83
CA GLN A 32 10.44 -14.83 8.08
C GLN A 32 9.38 -15.92 8.17
N GLU A 33 8.24 -15.64 8.80
CA GLU A 33 7.11 -16.56 8.84
C GLU A 33 6.58 -16.87 7.43
N PHE A 34 6.44 -15.83 6.58
CA PHE A 34 6.02 -15.99 5.20
C PHE A 34 7.03 -16.78 4.36
N ILE A 35 8.32 -16.48 4.48
CA ILE A 35 9.39 -17.21 3.77
C ILE A 35 9.43 -18.68 4.22
N THR A 36 9.31 -18.94 5.53
CA THR A 36 9.26 -20.30 6.08
C THR A 36 8.11 -21.08 5.47
N TYR A 37 6.91 -20.49 5.44
CA TYR A 37 5.74 -21.09 4.81
C TYR A 37 5.96 -21.40 3.32
N MET A 38 6.57 -20.47 2.57
CA MET A 38 6.89 -20.69 1.15
C MET A 38 7.92 -21.80 0.95
N ASN A 39 8.91 -21.93 1.83
CA ASN A 39 9.92 -22.97 1.78
C ASN A 39 9.38 -24.37 2.14
N GLU A 40 8.33 -24.43 2.97
CA GLU A 40 7.64 -25.68 3.31
C GLU A 40 6.81 -26.22 2.13
N ILE A 41 6.38 -25.34 1.23
CA ILE A 41 5.68 -25.71 0.01
C ILE A 41 6.68 -26.24 -1.01
N LYS A 42 6.82 -27.57 -1.04
CA LYS A 42 7.69 -28.26 -2.00
C LYS A 42 7.14 -28.27 -3.44
N ASP A 43 5.83 -28.09 -3.58
CA ASP A 43 5.13 -28.09 -4.87
C ASP A 43 4.20 -26.86 -4.96
N PRO A 44 4.49 -25.90 -5.86
CA PRO A 44 3.68 -24.70 -6.07
C PRO A 44 2.22 -24.98 -6.47
N SER A 45 1.93 -26.18 -7.00
CA SER A 45 0.56 -26.56 -7.40
C SER A 45 -0.35 -26.88 -6.21
N VAL A 46 0.21 -27.03 -5.00
CA VAL A 46 -0.51 -27.38 -3.76
C VAL A 46 -0.64 -26.17 -2.81
N VAL A 47 -0.26 -24.96 -3.27
CA VAL A 47 -0.39 -23.75 -2.47
C VAL A 47 -1.86 -23.50 -2.14
N ASN A 48 -2.19 -23.47 -0.85
CA ASN A 48 -3.47 -22.94 -0.42
C ASN A 48 -3.45 -21.41 -0.57
N TRP A 49 -4.12 -20.92 -1.62
CA TRP A 49 -4.16 -19.50 -1.95
C TRP A 49 -4.70 -18.63 -0.81
N VAL A 50 -5.65 -19.16 -0.02
CA VAL A 50 -6.22 -18.43 1.12
C VAL A 50 -5.16 -18.20 2.20
N ASP A 51 -4.38 -19.23 2.53
CA ASP A 51 -3.32 -19.14 3.54
C ASP A 51 -2.16 -18.25 3.06
N TYR A 52 -1.81 -18.37 1.78
CA TYR A 52 -0.83 -17.49 1.14
C TYR A 52 -1.26 -16.02 1.23
N LEU A 53 -2.48 -15.70 0.80
CA LEU A 53 -3.02 -14.34 0.83
C LEU A 53 -3.12 -13.79 2.25
N ASN A 54 -3.55 -14.61 3.21
CA ASN A 54 -3.63 -14.17 4.61
C ASN A 54 -2.25 -13.81 5.17
N ARG A 55 -1.24 -14.66 4.96
CA ARG A 55 0.13 -14.38 5.41
C ARG A 55 0.75 -13.19 4.69
N PHE A 56 0.49 -13.05 3.39
CA PHE A 56 0.90 -11.88 2.62
C PHE A 56 0.24 -10.59 3.12
N ASN A 57 -1.06 -10.60 3.38
CA ASN A 57 -1.80 -9.45 3.90
C ASN A 57 -1.32 -9.05 5.31
N ILE A 58 -0.95 -10.03 6.15
CA ILE A 58 -0.34 -9.76 7.46
C ILE A 58 1.01 -9.04 7.28
N PHE A 59 1.87 -9.56 6.39
CA PHE A 59 3.15 -8.91 6.07
C PHE A 59 2.94 -7.49 5.54
N LEU A 60 2.05 -7.32 4.56
CA LEU A 60 1.73 -6.03 3.95
C LEU A 60 1.21 -5.03 4.99
N SER A 61 0.29 -5.45 5.86
CA SER A 61 -0.27 -4.60 6.91
C SER A 61 0.80 -4.12 7.89
N LYS A 62 1.72 -5.01 8.31
CA LYS A 62 2.84 -4.64 9.18
C LYS A 62 3.83 -3.71 8.47
N HIS A 63 4.11 -3.97 7.18
CA HIS A 63 5.00 -3.15 6.37
C HIS A 63 4.46 -1.73 6.16
N VAL A 64 3.18 -1.59 5.81
CA VAL A 64 2.51 -0.28 5.69
C VAL A 64 2.53 0.46 7.03
N GLY A 65 2.24 -0.22 8.14
CA GLY A 65 2.33 0.37 9.47
C GLY A 65 3.74 0.87 9.81
N PHE A 66 4.78 0.12 9.44
CA PHE A 66 6.17 0.54 9.59
C PHE A 66 6.49 1.77 8.70
N SER A 67 6.06 1.76 7.44
CA SER A 67 6.27 2.88 6.51
C SER A 67 5.66 4.17 7.03
N ASN A 68 4.40 4.14 7.47
CA ASN A 68 3.73 5.31 8.05
C ASN A 68 4.47 5.83 9.28
N THR A 69 4.85 4.92 10.19
CA THR A 69 5.64 5.26 11.38
C THR A 69 6.98 5.92 11.00
N PHE A 70 7.65 5.42 9.96
CA PHE A 70 8.92 5.94 9.50
C PHE A 70 8.79 7.30 8.81
N ILE A 71 7.73 7.50 8.02
CA ILE A 71 7.42 8.78 7.36
C ILE A 71 7.13 9.88 8.39
N GLU A 72 6.37 9.55 9.43
CA GLU A 72 6.04 10.47 10.53
C GLU A 72 7.24 10.75 11.46
N SER A 73 8.26 9.89 11.41
CA SER A 73 9.44 10.02 12.27
C SER A 73 10.38 11.15 11.82
N ASN A 74 11.01 11.81 12.81
CA ASN A 74 12.07 12.80 12.55
C ASN A 74 13.43 12.15 12.19
N LEU A 75 13.47 10.85 11.89
CA LEU A 75 14.72 10.10 11.66
C LEU A 75 15.50 10.58 10.42
N ARG A 76 14.83 11.21 9.44
CA ARG A 76 15.49 11.80 8.26
C ARG A 76 16.52 12.89 8.60
N LYS A 77 16.45 13.47 9.80
CA LYS A 77 17.37 14.52 10.26
C LYS A 77 18.56 13.97 11.05
N ILE A 78 18.59 12.66 11.30
CA ILE A 78 19.61 12.01 12.13
C ILE A 78 20.68 11.40 11.21
N VAL A 79 21.93 11.78 11.42
CA VAL A 79 23.09 11.18 10.74
C VAL A 79 23.68 10.11 11.65
N VAL A 80 23.67 8.87 11.19
CA VAL A 80 24.23 7.73 11.92
C VAL A 80 25.72 7.64 11.60
N HIS A 81 26.55 7.63 12.64
CA HIS A 81 27.97 7.35 12.55
C HIS A 81 28.34 6.26 13.58
N PRO A 82 29.31 5.39 13.27
CA PRO A 82 29.79 4.42 14.24
C PRO A 82 30.40 5.15 15.45
N LYS A 83 30.08 4.67 16.65
CA LYS A 83 30.53 5.27 17.92
C LYS A 83 32.06 5.19 18.10
N GLU A 84 32.68 4.17 17.55
CA GLU A 84 34.12 3.92 17.59
C GLU A 84 34.61 3.61 16.17
N ILE A 85 35.87 3.94 15.88
CA ILE A 85 36.48 3.63 14.59
C ILE A 85 36.55 2.11 14.47
N PRO A 86 35.90 1.51 13.46
CA PRO A 86 35.85 0.07 13.33
C PRO A 86 37.25 -0.50 13.08
N PRO A 87 37.54 -1.71 13.57
CA PRO A 87 38.76 -2.42 13.20
C PRO A 87 38.85 -2.56 11.67
N PRO A 88 40.05 -2.53 11.08
CA PRO A 88 40.23 -2.58 9.63
C PRO A 88 39.62 -3.82 8.97
N GLU A 89 39.50 -4.93 9.71
CA GLU A 89 38.85 -6.17 9.26
C GLU A 89 37.31 -6.09 9.19
N GLN A 90 36.70 -5.12 9.86
CA GLN A 90 35.25 -4.93 9.93
C GLN A 90 34.77 -3.68 9.20
N ASP A 91 35.70 -2.84 8.73
CA ASP A 91 35.40 -1.58 8.06
C ASP A 91 34.54 -1.77 6.80
N GLU A 92 34.85 -2.79 6.00
CA GLU A 92 34.06 -3.14 4.81
C GLU A 92 32.64 -3.60 5.17
N LYS A 93 32.48 -4.37 6.25
CA LYS A 93 31.17 -4.86 6.69
C LYS A 93 30.30 -3.73 7.23
N ILE A 94 30.88 -2.81 7.99
CA ILE A 94 30.17 -1.67 8.57
C ILE A 94 29.81 -0.66 7.49
N SER A 95 30.70 -0.44 6.54
CA SER A 95 30.42 0.36 5.33
C SER A 95 29.27 -0.22 4.51
N PHE A 96 29.19 -1.55 4.39
CA PHE A 96 28.07 -2.20 3.74
C PHE A 96 26.75 -2.08 4.53
N LEU A 97 26.78 -2.23 5.85
CA LEU A 97 25.57 -2.12 6.70
C LEU A 97 25.01 -0.68 6.75
N LEU A 98 25.88 0.32 6.71
CA LEU A 98 25.49 1.74 6.70
C LEU A 98 25.29 2.29 5.28
N ARG A 99 25.40 1.46 4.25
CA ARG A 99 25.18 1.86 2.87
C ARG A 99 23.74 2.33 2.70
N THR A 100 23.59 3.52 2.13
CA THR A 100 22.30 4.10 1.72
C THR A 100 22.05 3.98 0.22
N LYS A 101 23.02 3.46 -0.55
CA LYS A 101 22.84 3.22 -2.00
C LYS A 101 21.76 2.15 -2.19
N ARG A 102 20.78 2.49 -3.04
CA ARG A 102 19.64 1.66 -3.43
C ARG A 102 20.08 0.30 -3.97
N ILE A 103 19.16 -0.65 -3.97
CA ILE A 103 19.36 -1.97 -4.57
C ILE A 103 19.35 -1.77 -6.11
N PRO A 104 20.26 -2.42 -6.87
CA PRO A 104 20.37 -2.20 -8.32
C PRO A 104 19.05 -2.42 -9.07
N GLU A 105 18.29 -3.44 -8.69
CA GLU A 105 16.99 -3.77 -9.29
C GLU A 105 15.97 -2.63 -9.12
N ILE A 106 16.00 -1.95 -7.97
CA ILE A 106 15.13 -0.80 -7.70
C ILE A 106 15.60 0.43 -8.50
N GLU A 107 16.91 0.62 -8.62
CA GLU A 107 17.51 1.73 -9.38
C GLU A 107 17.13 1.64 -10.87
N GLU A 108 17.24 0.44 -11.46
CA GLU A 108 16.83 0.19 -12.86
C GLU A 108 15.32 0.37 -13.06
N GLU A 109 14.51 -0.10 -12.11
CA GLU A 109 13.06 0.04 -12.15
C GLU A 109 12.63 1.52 -12.08
N GLU A 110 13.23 2.30 -11.19
CA GLU A 110 12.96 3.74 -11.05
C GLU A 110 13.36 4.51 -12.32
N GLU A 111 14.52 4.19 -12.90
CA GLU A 111 14.94 4.79 -14.17
C GLU A 111 13.98 4.44 -15.31
N ARG A 112 13.52 3.18 -15.37
CA ARG A 112 12.55 2.74 -16.36
C ARG A 112 11.21 3.44 -16.21
N ILE A 113 10.69 3.55 -14.99
CA ILE A 113 9.44 4.26 -14.71
C ILE A 113 9.59 5.72 -15.09
N LYS A 114 10.67 6.39 -14.67
CA LYS A 114 10.92 7.79 -15.01
C LYS A 114 10.94 7.98 -16.52
N HIS A 115 11.68 7.15 -17.24
CA HIS A 115 11.76 7.22 -18.70
C HIS A 115 10.38 7.05 -19.36
N ASN A 116 9.58 6.09 -18.91
CA ASN A 116 8.25 5.86 -19.46
C ASN A 116 7.30 7.03 -19.21
N VAL A 117 7.28 7.57 -17.99
CA VAL A 117 6.45 8.73 -17.65
C VAL A 117 6.90 9.96 -18.46
N SER A 118 8.20 10.21 -18.58
CA SER A 118 8.71 11.34 -19.38
C SER A 118 8.33 11.23 -20.86
N ILE A 119 8.18 10.02 -21.41
CA ILE A 119 7.71 9.81 -22.79
C ILE A 119 6.20 10.01 -22.91
N GLU A 120 5.42 9.41 -22.02
CA GLU A 120 3.95 9.51 -22.04
C GLU A 120 3.47 10.95 -21.88
N GLU A 121 4.20 11.70 -21.06
CA GLU A 121 3.95 13.10 -20.76
C GLU A 121 4.66 14.07 -21.76
N ASP A 122 5.35 13.57 -22.79
CA ASP A 122 6.07 14.39 -23.79
C ASP A 122 7.12 15.36 -23.17
N LEU A 123 7.62 15.03 -21.99
CA LEU A 123 8.63 15.81 -21.25
C LEU A 123 10.06 15.36 -21.57
N TYR A 124 10.23 14.25 -22.28
CA TYR A 124 11.53 13.66 -22.58
C TYR A 124 12.50 14.64 -23.26
N GLN A 125 11.98 15.49 -24.15
CA GLN A 125 12.78 16.48 -24.85
C GLN A 125 13.20 17.65 -23.94
N ASP A 126 12.28 18.15 -23.11
CA ASP A 126 12.57 19.18 -22.12
C ASP A 126 13.56 18.68 -21.04
N GLU A 127 13.47 17.41 -20.62
CA GLU A 127 14.44 16.77 -19.72
C GLU A 127 15.83 16.66 -20.36
N LYS A 128 15.89 16.21 -21.62
CA LYS A 128 17.15 16.09 -22.36
C LYS A 128 17.80 17.45 -22.58
N ASP A 129 17.03 18.47 -22.89
CA ASP A 129 17.53 19.83 -23.12
C ASP A 129 18.01 20.50 -21.82
N ALA A 130 17.40 20.17 -20.67
CA ALA A 130 17.87 20.59 -19.34
C ALA A 130 19.14 19.85 -18.90
N ILE A 131 19.30 18.57 -19.26
CA ILE A 131 20.52 17.78 -18.95
C ILE A 131 21.71 18.25 -19.80
N VAL A 132 21.49 18.57 -21.07
CA VAL A 132 22.54 19.05 -21.97
C VAL A 132 23.05 20.43 -21.55
N ASP A 133 22.18 21.27 -20.96
CA ASP A 133 22.51 22.62 -20.53
C ASP A 133 22.39 22.78 -19.00
N MET A 134 23.20 22.00 -18.27
CA MET A 134 23.18 21.94 -16.80
C MET A 134 23.33 23.30 -16.08
N ASN A 135 23.83 24.34 -16.75
CA ASN A 135 24.06 25.66 -16.14
C ASN A 135 22.88 26.63 -16.31
N ASP A 136 21.84 26.27 -17.06
CA ASP A 136 20.67 27.10 -17.26
C ASP A 136 19.59 26.78 -16.20
N GLU A 137 19.64 27.51 -15.08
CA GLU A 137 18.67 27.40 -13.99
C GLU A 137 17.22 27.62 -14.47
N THR A 138 17.01 28.40 -15.54
CA THR A 138 15.66 28.71 -16.04
C THR A 138 14.98 27.51 -16.71
N LYS A 139 15.76 26.61 -17.32
CA LYS A 139 15.25 25.36 -17.91
C LYS A 139 14.85 24.36 -16.84
N TRP A 140 15.63 24.26 -15.76
CA TRP A 140 15.30 23.44 -14.60
C TRP A 140 14.04 23.94 -13.89
N ASP A 141 13.91 25.26 -13.72
CA ASP A 141 12.71 25.86 -13.14
C ASP A 141 11.48 25.63 -14.02
N LYS A 142 11.60 25.73 -15.35
CA LYS A 142 10.51 25.44 -16.30
C LYS A 142 10.06 23.97 -16.17
N LEU A 143 11.00 23.04 -16.21
CA LEU A 143 10.73 21.60 -16.08
C LEU A 143 10.08 21.27 -14.72
N LEU A 144 10.59 21.86 -13.63
CA LEU A 144 10.02 21.67 -12.29
C LEU A 144 8.58 22.18 -12.21
N ASN A 145 8.30 23.36 -12.77
CA ASN A 145 6.94 23.92 -12.79
C ASN A 145 5.98 23.05 -13.58
N GLU A 146 6.42 22.49 -14.71
CA GLU A 146 5.64 21.58 -15.54
C GLU A 146 5.31 20.28 -14.78
N TRP A 147 6.29 19.67 -14.10
CA TRP A 147 6.06 18.52 -13.23
C TRP A 147 5.12 18.83 -12.06
N MET A 148 5.27 20.00 -11.43
CA MET A 148 4.39 20.42 -10.34
C MET A 148 2.95 20.63 -10.81
N LEU A 149 2.77 21.22 -12.00
CA LEU A 149 1.45 21.42 -12.58
C LEU A 149 0.76 20.07 -12.82
N ARG A 150 1.43 19.14 -13.52
CA ARG A 150 0.88 17.82 -13.81
C ARG A 150 0.60 17.01 -12.56
N TYR A 151 1.51 17.03 -11.59
CA TYR A 151 1.27 16.42 -10.28
C TYR A 151 -0.02 16.94 -9.64
N SER A 152 -0.25 18.26 -9.70
CA SER A 152 -1.47 18.86 -9.16
C SER A 152 -2.74 18.43 -9.91
N GLU A 153 -2.66 18.23 -11.23
CA GLU A 153 -3.77 17.76 -12.06
C GLU A 153 -4.10 16.30 -11.75
N HIS A 154 -3.11 15.41 -11.74
CA HIS A 154 -3.31 14.01 -11.36
C HIS A 154 -3.82 13.87 -9.93
N ALA A 155 -3.33 14.68 -8.98
CA ALA A 155 -3.84 14.69 -7.62
C ALA A 155 -5.33 15.08 -7.55
N LYS A 156 -5.77 16.06 -8.35
CA LYS A 156 -7.19 16.44 -8.44
C LYS A 156 -8.04 15.32 -9.05
N VAL A 157 -7.56 14.68 -10.13
CA VAL A 157 -8.26 13.55 -10.75
C VAL A 157 -8.40 12.39 -9.76
N ALA A 158 -7.33 12.05 -9.04
CA ALA A 158 -7.36 11.00 -8.02
C ALA A 158 -8.32 11.33 -6.86
N SER A 159 -8.31 12.58 -6.36
CA SER A 159 -9.25 13.02 -5.32
C SER A 159 -10.70 12.92 -5.78
N THR A 160 -10.98 13.43 -6.98
CA THR A 160 -12.34 13.41 -7.56
C THR A 160 -12.80 11.97 -7.77
N ALA A 161 -11.93 11.08 -8.27
CA ALA A 161 -12.24 9.67 -8.45
C ALA A 161 -12.53 8.97 -7.11
N SER A 162 -11.76 9.29 -6.07
CA SER A 162 -12.00 8.79 -4.71
C SER A 162 -13.36 9.24 -4.18
N GLU A 163 -13.70 10.52 -4.32
CA GLU A 163 -14.98 11.09 -3.88
C GLU A 163 -16.16 10.44 -4.60
N VAL A 164 -16.05 10.22 -5.92
CA VAL A 164 -17.09 9.52 -6.70
C VAL A 164 -17.22 8.07 -6.25
N ALA A 165 -16.10 7.36 -6.04
CA ALA A 165 -16.13 5.98 -5.57
C ALA A 165 -16.75 5.86 -4.16
N GLU A 166 -16.43 6.79 -3.26
CA GLU A 166 -17.03 6.87 -1.92
C GLU A 166 -18.53 7.17 -1.98
N SER A 167 -18.98 8.05 -2.89
CA SER A 167 -20.41 8.33 -3.09
C SER A 167 -21.15 7.07 -3.54
N VAL A 168 -20.62 6.37 -4.55
CA VAL A 168 -21.23 5.15 -5.09
C VAL A 168 -21.27 4.03 -4.04
N VAL A 169 -20.17 3.81 -3.31
CA VAL A 169 -20.10 2.76 -2.27
C VAL A 169 -20.94 3.12 -1.04
N GLY A 170 -21.01 4.41 -0.68
CA GLY A 170 -21.81 4.91 0.43
C GLY A 170 -23.32 4.80 0.18
N GLU A 171 -23.75 4.89 -1.08
CA GLU A 171 -25.13 4.69 -1.49
C GLU A 171 -25.55 3.20 -1.56
N ILE A 172 -24.58 2.28 -1.74
CA ILE A 172 -24.86 0.84 -1.79
C ILE A 172 -25.07 0.31 -0.36
N ASN A 173 -26.32 -0.05 -0.05
CA ASN A 173 -26.64 -0.75 1.20
C ASN A 173 -26.16 -2.20 1.15
N THR A 174 -24.90 -2.43 1.54
CA THR A 174 -24.22 -3.74 1.54
C THR A 174 -24.86 -4.82 2.44
N LYS A 175 -25.88 -4.47 3.25
CA LYS A 175 -26.63 -5.44 4.06
C LYS A 175 -27.70 -6.18 3.27
N PHE A 176 -28.14 -5.62 2.15
CA PHE A 176 -29.07 -6.32 1.26
C PHE A 176 -28.25 -7.05 0.20
N ARG A 177 -28.44 -8.37 0.15
CA ARG A 177 -27.98 -9.18 -0.97
C ARG A 177 -28.65 -8.58 -2.20
N VAL A 178 -27.86 -8.20 -3.21
CA VAL A 178 -28.35 -7.70 -4.49
C VAL A 178 -29.38 -8.69 -5.00
N GLU A 179 -30.66 -8.36 -4.86
CA GLU A 179 -31.69 -8.95 -5.69
C GLU A 179 -31.41 -8.36 -7.06
N ASP A 180 -31.10 -9.21 -8.03
CA ASP A 180 -30.87 -8.77 -9.40
C ASP A 180 -32.00 -7.83 -9.80
N ASP A 181 -31.64 -6.59 -10.15
CA ASP A 181 -32.54 -5.53 -10.65
C ASP A 181 -33.16 -5.88 -12.03
N SER A 182 -33.22 -7.17 -12.36
CA SER A 182 -33.75 -7.72 -13.61
C SER A 182 -35.14 -8.36 -13.46
N ASN A 183 -35.78 -8.35 -12.29
CA ASN A 183 -37.07 -9.04 -12.11
C ASN A 183 -38.08 -8.33 -11.18
N LEU A 184 -38.40 -7.07 -11.46
CA LEU A 184 -39.60 -6.41 -10.92
C LEU A 184 -40.65 -6.15 -12.01
N THR A 185 -41.05 -7.21 -12.72
CA THR A 185 -42.46 -7.35 -13.06
C THR A 185 -43.13 -8.04 -11.87
N SER A 186 -43.62 -7.21 -10.97
CA SER A 186 -44.52 -7.59 -9.88
C SER A 186 -45.82 -8.16 -10.45
N GLU A 187 -45.88 -9.47 -10.68
CA GLU A 187 -47.14 -10.21 -10.79
C GLU A 187 -47.07 -11.50 -9.96
N GLU A 188 -48.06 -11.60 -9.07
CA GLU A 188 -48.46 -12.79 -8.30
C GLU A 188 -47.52 -13.26 -7.19
N THR A 189 -47.68 -12.62 -6.04
CA THR A 189 -47.72 -13.34 -4.75
C THR A 189 -48.64 -14.55 -4.87
N GLY A 190 -48.08 -15.70 -5.24
CA GLY A 190 -48.72 -16.99 -5.04
C GLY A 190 -48.91 -17.19 -3.53
N SER A 191 -50.14 -17.03 -3.06
CA SER A 191 -50.57 -17.44 -1.73
C SER A 191 -50.19 -18.91 -1.55
N GLN A 192 -49.03 -19.15 -0.95
CA GLN A 192 -48.63 -20.45 -0.46
C GLN A 192 -49.56 -20.75 0.72
N GLY A 193 -50.71 -21.34 0.41
CA GLY A 193 -51.70 -21.74 1.40
C GLY A 193 -51.02 -22.62 2.42
N ASP A 194 -51.23 -22.30 3.70
CA ASP A 194 -50.80 -23.09 4.87
C ASP A 194 -51.16 -24.57 4.68
N LEU A 195 -50.21 -25.33 4.13
CA LEU A 195 -50.18 -26.78 4.13
C LEU A 195 -49.61 -27.21 5.48
N THR A 196 -50.38 -26.97 6.53
CA THR A 196 -50.06 -27.53 7.85
C THR A 196 -50.14 -29.06 7.75
N LEU A 197 -49.21 -29.74 8.43
CA LEU A 197 -49.09 -31.20 8.41
C LEU A 197 -50.42 -31.91 8.73
N GLU A 198 -51.25 -31.28 9.56
CA GLU A 198 -52.60 -31.76 9.92
C GLU A 198 -53.55 -31.84 8.71
N LYS A 199 -53.52 -30.88 7.78
CA LYS A 199 -54.35 -30.92 6.56
C LYS A 199 -53.90 -32.00 5.58
N VAL A 200 -52.59 -32.24 5.50
CA VAL A 200 -52.03 -33.31 4.67
C VAL A 200 -52.41 -34.67 5.27
N LEU A 201 -52.33 -34.82 6.59
CA LEU A 201 -52.71 -36.04 7.28
C LEU A 201 -54.22 -36.29 7.24
N SER A 202 -55.05 -35.25 7.34
CA SER A 202 -56.51 -35.41 7.18
C SER A 202 -56.87 -35.85 5.76
N PHE A 203 -56.24 -35.27 4.73
CA PHE A 203 -56.45 -35.68 3.34
C PHE A 203 -56.05 -37.15 3.10
N MET A 204 -54.89 -37.58 3.62
CA MET A 204 -54.45 -38.98 3.50
C MET A 204 -55.33 -39.95 4.29
N SER A 205 -55.92 -39.50 5.40
CA SER A 205 -56.75 -40.34 6.27
C SER A 205 -58.20 -40.46 5.81
N SER A 206 -58.80 -39.41 5.24
CA SER A 206 -60.24 -39.40 4.93
C SER A 206 -60.58 -39.12 3.46
N GLY A 207 -59.57 -38.90 2.60
CA GLY A 207 -59.75 -38.78 1.14
C GLY A 207 -60.80 -37.75 0.73
N THR A 208 -60.96 -36.67 1.50
CA THR A 208 -62.01 -35.68 1.29
C THR A 208 -61.42 -34.48 0.56
N GLN A 209 -62.02 -34.11 -0.58
CA GLN A 209 -61.70 -32.90 -1.35
C GLN A 209 -62.02 -31.63 -0.57
#